data_AF-A0A923TUU3-F1
#
_entry.id   AF-A0A923TUU3-F1
#
_cell.length_a   1.000
_cell.length_b   1.000
_cell.length_c   1.000
_cell.angle_alpha   90.00
_cell.angle_beta   90.00
_cell.angle_gamma   90.00
#
_symmetry.space_group_name_H-M   'P 1'
#
loop_
_entity.id
_entity.type
_entity.pdbx_description
1 polymer ?
#
loop_
_entity_poly.entity_id
_entity_poly.type
_entity_poly.pdbx_seq_one_letter_code
_entity_poly.pdbx_strand_id
1 'polypeptide(L)'
;MTRTLKTIHITEIEIITGLDRETIALFITREWIRPYSDDLLDEEDVARIRLIQDLKNQFNANDDSIPIILHLMDQLYALRNRVSCEDEINPFLRLSQGKN
;
A
#
# COMPACT_ATOMS: atom_id res chain seq x y z
N MET A 1 8.02 -9.09 2.36
CA MET A 1 6.91 -8.49 1.61
C MET A 1 5.82 -9.54 1.48
N THR A 2 5.02 -9.73 2.52
CA THR A 2 3.88 -10.64 2.47
C THR A 2 2.74 -9.90 1.77
N ARG A 3 2.65 -10.05 0.44
CA ARG A 3 1.54 -9.56 -0.37
C ARG A 3 0.30 -10.34 0.06
N THR A 4 -0.62 -9.70 0.80
CA THR A 4 -1.81 -10.35 1.36
C THR A 4 -2.73 -10.77 0.21
N LEU A 5 -3.10 -12.06 0.16
CA LEU A 5 -3.68 -12.76 -0.99
C LEU A 5 -5.17 -12.46 -1.23
N LYS A 6 -5.57 -11.18 -1.22
CA LYS A 6 -6.91 -10.80 -1.67
C LYS A 6 -6.79 -9.95 -2.93
N THR A 7 -7.00 -10.61 -4.05
CA THR A 7 -7.07 -9.99 -5.37
C THR A 7 -8.51 -9.57 -5.69
N ILE A 8 -8.64 -8.43 -6.34
CA ILE A 8 -9.89 -7.78 -6.74
C ILE A 8 -9.78 -7.45 -8.23
N HIS A 9 -10.86 -7.69 -8.97
CA HIS A 9 -10.91 -7.40 -10.41
C HIS A 9 -10.97 -5.90 -10.67
N ILE A 10 -10.34 -5.42 -11.76
CA ILE A 10 -10.41 -4.01 -12.18
C ILE A 10 -11.86 -3.50 -12.25
N THR A 11 -12.79 -4.30 -12.78
CA THR A 11 -14.22 -3.92 -12.86
C THR A 11 -14.85 -3.63 -11.49
N GLU A 12 -14.37 -4.30 -10.45
CA GLU A 12 -14.84 -4.08 -9.08
C GLU A 12 -14.10 -2.89 -8.44
N ILE A 13 -12.84 -2.64 -8.83
CA ILE A 13 -12.09 -1.44 -8.44
C ILE A 13 -12.74 -0.16 -8.96
N GLU A 14 -13.28 -0.17 -10.19
CA GLU A 14 -14.00 0.98 -10.74
C GLU A 14 -15.17 1.39 -9.83
N ILE A 15 -15.88 0.42 -9.24
CA ILE A 15 -16.99 0.67 -8.31
C ILE A 15 -16.48 1.13 -6.94
N ILE A 16 -15.40 0.53 -6.43
CA ILE A 16 -14.85 0.81 -5.10
C ILE A 16 -14.17 2.18 -5.03
N THR A 17 -13.49 2.58 -6.11
CA THR A 17 -12.66 3.79 -6.16
C THR A 17 -13.28 4.90 -7.00
N GLY A 18 -14.26 4.57 -7.84
CA GLY A 18 -14.85 5.52 -8.79
C GLY A 18 -13.91 5.92 -9.93
N LEU A 19 -12.80 5.19 -10.14
CA LEU A 19 -11.90 5.43 -11.27
C LEU A 19 -12.37 4.68 -12.51
N ASP A 20 -12.13 5.28 -13.66
CA ASP A 20 -12.24 4.59 -14.94
C ASP A 20 -11.01 3.70 -15.20
N ARG A 21 -11.20 2.69 -16.06
CA ARG A 21 -10.12 1.83 -16.54
C ARG A 21 -8.95 2.61 -17.13
N GLU A 22 -9.20 3.77 -17.76
CA GLU A 22 -8.15 4.60 -18.35
C GLU A 22 -7.22 5.20 -17.30
N THR A 23 -7.76 5.72 -16.19
CA THR A 23 -6.95 6.24 -15.08
C THR A 23 -6.16 5.13 -14.41
N ILE A 24 -6.77 3.95 -14.23
CA ILE A 24 -6.07 2.78 -13.67
C ILE A 24 -4.92 2.36 -14.61
N ALA A 25 -5.16 2.30 -15.92
CA ALA A 25 -4.13 2.00 -16.91
C ALA A 25 -3.01 3.05 -16.93
N LEU A 26 -3.33 4.32 -16.72
CA LEU A 26 -2.34 5.39 -16.58
C LEU A 26 -1.46 5.17 -15.34
N PHE A 27 -2.04 4.75 -14.22
CA PHE A 27 -1.27 4.46 -13.00
C PHE A 27 -0.34 3.26 -13.19
N ILE A 28 -0.78 2.23 -13.91
CA ILE A 28 0.06 1.08 -14.28
C ILE A 28 1.20 1.53 -15.21
N THR A 29 0.87 2.32 -16.24
CA THR A 29 1.85 2.82 -17.23
C THR A 29 2.93 3.70 -16.58
N ARG A 30 2.56 4.46 -15.55
CA ARG A 30 3.48 5.30 -14.77
C ARG A 30 4.19 4.54 -13.65
N GLU A 31 4.01 3.22 -13.58
CA GLU A 31 4.54 2.33 -12.54
C GLU A 31 4.14 2.72 -11.10
N TRP A 32 3.04 3.47 -10.93
CA TRP A 32 2.56 3.85 -9.60
C TRP A 32 1.88 2.67 -8.91
N ILE A 33 1.28 1.77 -9.67
CA ILE A 33 0.72 0.51 -9.19
C ILE A 33 1.29 -0.65 -10.01
N ARG A 34 1.49 -1.79 -9.36
CA ARG A 34 2.00 -3.00 -10.02
C ARG A 34 1.00 -4.13 -9.78
N PRO A 35 0.02 -4.28 -10.69
CA PRO A 35 -1.03 -5.27 -10.50
C PRO A 35 -0.43 -6.67 -10.43
N TYR A 36 -1.14 -7.59 -9.77
CA TYR A 36 -0.72 -8.98 -9.68
C TYR A 36 -0.85 -9.70 -11.03
N SER A 37 -1.86 -9.33 -11.81
CA SER A 37 -2.06 -9.73 -13.21
C SER A 37 -2.81 -8.63 -13.96
N ASP A 38 -2.87 -8.68 -15.28
CA ASP A 38 -3.44 -7.62 -16.14
C ASP A 38 -4.82 -7.09 -15.68
N ASP A 39 -5.65 -7.92 -15.05
CA ASP A 39 -6.98 -7.52 -14.56
C ASP A 39 -7.18 -7.69 -13.04
N LEU A 40 -6.13 -8.01 -12.27
CA LEU A 40 -6.21 -8.24 -10.81
C LEU A 40 -5.26 -7.34 -10.03
N LEU A 41 -5.85 -6.58 -9.11
CA LEU A 41 -5.15 -5.73 -8.14
C LEU A 41 -5.32 -6.34 -6.75
N ASP A 42 -4.36 -6.17 -5.86
CA ASP A 42 -4.53 -6.58 -4.46
C ASP A 42 -5.04 -5.42 -3.59
N GLU A 43 -5.37 -5.71 -2.32
CA GLU A 43 -5.78 -4.67 -1.37
C GLU A 43 -4.72 -3.57 -1.16
N GLU A 44 -3.43 -3.87 -1.33
CA GLU A 44 -2.35 -2.87 -1.24
C GLU A 44 -2.43 -1.89 -2.42
N ASP A 45 -2.63 -2.40 -3.64
CA ASP A 45 -2.83 -1.63 -4.86
C ASP A 45 -4.10 -0.76 -4.73
N VAL A 46 -5.19 -1.29 -4.16
CA VAL A 46 -6.41 -0.50 -3.90
C VAL A 46 -6.15 0.64 -2.92
N ALA A 47 -5.43 0.37 -1.82
CA ALA A 47 -5.06 1.40 -0.86
C ALA A 47 -4.18 2.47 -1.51
N ARG A 48 -3.24 2.07 -2.37
CA ARG A 48 -2.36 2.97 -3.12
C ARG A 48 -3.16 3.83 -4.11
N ILE A 49 -4.14 3.27 -4.80
CA ILE A 49 -5.06 4.01 -5.69
C ILE A 49 -5.82 5.10 -4.92
N ARG A 50 -6.40 4.75 -3.77
CA ARG A 50 -7.13 5.71 -2.93
C ARG A 50 -6.23 6.84 -2.44
N LEU A 51 -5.00 6.52 -2.04
CA LEU A 51 -4.01 7.52 -1.66
C LEU A 51 -3.69 8.46 -2.83
N ILE A 52 -3.46 7.94 -4.04
CA ILE A 52 -3.21 8.76 -5.22
C ILE A 52 -4.38 9.71 -5.49
N GLN A 53 -5.63 9.24 -5.35
CA GLN A 53 -6.81 10.10 -5.48
C GLN A 53 -6.83 11.22 -4.44
N ASP A 54 -6.56 10.92 -3.17
CA ASP A 54 -6.52 11.93 -2.12
C ASP A 54 -5.42 12.97 -2.41
N LEU A 55 -4.26 12.54 -2.90
CA LEU A 55 -3.17 13.44 -3.30
C LEU A 55 -3.56 14.35 -4.48
N LYS A 56 -4.25 13.81 -5.49
CA LYS A 56 -4.69 14.60 -6.65
C LYS A 56 -5.83 15.56 -6.30
N ASN A 57 -6.81 15.10 -5.53
CA ASN A 57 -8.04 15.84 -5.24
C ASN A 57 -7.91 16.81 -4.07
N GLN A 58 -7.21 16.42 -2.98
CA GLN A 58 -7.12 17.22 -1.76
C GLN A 58 -5.86 18.08 -1.69
N PHE A 59 -4.75 17.59 -2.26
CA PHE A 59 -3.44 18.25 -2.18
C PHE A 59 -2.98 18.88 -3.50
N ASN A 60 -3.79 18.75 -4.56
CA ASN A 60 -3.49 19.25 -5.90
C ASN A 60 -2.09 18.84 -6.38
N ALA A 61 -1.64 17.66 -5.94
CA ALA A 61 -0.32 17.14 -6.25
C ALA A 61 -0.20 16.92 -7.77
N ASN A 62 0.89 17.41 -8.35
CA ASN A 62 1.18 17.15 -9.75
C ASN A 62 1.61 15.70 -9.94
N ASP A 63 1.47 15.23 -11.19
CA ASP A 63 1.85 13.87 -11.54
C ASP A 63 3.34 13.58 -11.26
N ASP A 64 4.21 14.59 -11.19
CA ASP A 64 5.63 14.42 -10.85
C ASP A 64 5.89 14.23 -9.35
N SER A 65 5.04 14.79 -8.48
CA SER A 65 5.17 14.63 -7.02
C SER A 65 4.57 13.33 -6.52
N ILE A 66 3.57 12.79 -7.22
CA ILE A 66 2.91 11.53 -6.83
C ILE A 66 3.92 10.39 -6.59
N PRO A 67 4.83 10.05 -7.53
CA PRO A 67 5.80 8.98 -7.30
C PRO A 67 6.72 9.25 -6.10
N ILE A 68 7.08 10.51 -5.84
CA ILE A 68 7.91 10.87 -4.68
C ILE A 68 7.15 10.61 -3.38
N ILE A 69 5.90 11.03 -3.30
CA ILE A 69 5.05 10.84 -2.11
C ILE A 69 4.78 9.35 -1.88
N LEU A 70 4.49 8.59 -2.93
CA LEU A 70 4.33 7.14 -2.86
C LEU A 70 5.59 6.46 -2.32
N HIS A 71 6.76 6.85 -2.83
CA HIS A 71 8.03 6.30 -2.35
C HIS A 71 8.29 6.64 -0.87
N LEU A 72 7.94 7.84 -0.42
CA LEU A 72 8.06 8.24 0.99
C LEU A 72 7.09 7.45 1.88
N MET A 73 5.86 7.23 1.42
CA MET A 73 4.90 6.38 2.11
C MET A 73 5.41 4.94 2.21
N ASP A 74 5.96 4.39 1.13
CA ASP A 74 6.55 3.05 1.11
C ASP A 74 7.70 2.93 2.14
N GLN A 75 8.55 3.95 2.24
CA GLN A 75 9.61 3.99 3.25
C GLN A 75 9.06 4.02 4.68
N LEU A 76 7.99 4.79 4.92
CA LEU A 76 7.33 4.84 6.24
C LEU A 76 6.67 3.51 6.59
N TYR A 77 5.99 2.86 5.64
CA TYR A 77 5.42 1.53 5.84
C TYR A 77 6.50 0.48 6.09
N ALA A 78 7.64 0.55 5.38
CA ALA A 78 8.78 -0.32 5.62
C ALA A 78 9.37 -0.13 7.02
N LEU A 79 9.49 1.11 7.49
CA LEU A 79 9.98 1.42 8.84
C LEU A 79 9.00 0.94 9.91
N ARG A 80 7.70 1.19 9.75
CA ARG A 80 6.66 0.73 10.68
C ARG A 80 6.63 -0.80 10.77
N ASN A 81 6.75 -1.50 9.65
CA ASN A 81 6.81 -2.95 9.64
C ASN A 81 8.07 -3.49 10.34
N ARG A 82 9.21 -2.78 10.28
CA ARG A 82 10.41 -3.16 11.02
C ARG A 82 10.23 -2.99 12.52
N VAL A 83 9.60 -1.90 12.96
CA VAL A 83 9.32 -1.64 14.38
C VAL A 83 8.29 -2.61 14.94
N SER A 84 7.22 -2.93 14.20
CA SER A 84 6.25 -3.97 14.62
C SER A 84 6.84 -5.39 14.64
N CYS A 85 7.99 -5.60 13.99
CA CYS A 85 8.74 -6.86 14.08
C CYS A 85 9.66 -6.90 15.33
N GLU A 86 9.87 -5.78 16.03
CA GLU A 86 10.67 -5.74 17.27
C GLU A 86 9.89 -6.23 18.52
N ASP A 87 8.56 -6.39 18.44
CA ASP A 87 7.78 -6.96 19.56
C ASP A 87 8.04 -8.47 19.78
N GLU A 88 8.66 -9.16 18.82
CA GLU A 88 9.12 -10.55 19.01
C GLU A 88 10.54 -10.66 19.59
N ILE A 89 11.28 -9.54 19.70
CA ILE A 89 12.66 -9.52 20.25
C ILE A 89 12.66 -8.87 21.65
N ASN A 90 11.82 -9.36 22.56
CA ASN A 90 12.08 -9.18 23.99
C ASN A 90 12.22 -10.53 24.71
N PRO A 91 13.39 -11.20 24.59
CA PRO A 91 13.68 -12.42 25.33
C PRO A 91 13.69 -12.19 26.86
N PHE A 92 13.89 -10.94 27.29
CA PHE A 92 14.10 -10.59 28.69
C PHE A 92 12.82 -10.52 29.51
N LEU A 93 11.65 -10.35 28.87
CA LEU A 93 10.35 -10.39 29.56
C LEU A 93 9.90 -11.82 29.97
N ARG A 94 10.56 -12.88 29.48
CA ARG A 94 10.26 -14.27 29.88
C ARG A 94 10.95 -14.72 31.17
N LEU A 95 11.98 -14.01 31.62
CA LEU A 95 12.81 -14.46 32.75
C LEU A 95 12.39 -13.86 34.11
N SER A 96 11.39 -12.98 34.15
CA SER A 96 10.86 -12.43 35.41
C SER A 96 9.66 -13.21 35.98
N GLN A 97 9.16 -14.21 35.26
CA GLN A 97 8.06 -15.07 35.71
C GLN A 97 8.59 -16.48 36.02
N GLY A 98 9.26 -16.63 37.16
CA GLY A 98 9.67 -17.94 37.63
C GLY A 98 10.81 -17.95 38.62
N LYS A 99 10.57 -17.43 39.84
CA LYS A 99 11.16 -17.93 41.09
C LYS A 99 10.17 -17.73 42.23
N ASN A 100 9.29 -18.72 42.40
CA ASN A 100 8.78 -19.15 43.70
C ASN A 100 9.20 -20.62 43.84
#